data_AF-A0A8C5H2Q1-F1
#
_entry.id   AF-A0A8C5H2Q1-F1
#
_cell.length_a   1.000
_cell.length_b   1.000
_cell.length_c   1.000
_cell.angle_alpha   90.00
_cell.angle_beta   90.00
_cell.angle_gamma   90.00
#
_symmetry.space_group_name_H-M   'P 1'
#
loop_
_entity.id
_entity.type
_entity.pdbx_description
1 polymer ?
#
loop_
_entity_poly.entity_id
_entity_poly.type
_entity_poly.pdbx_seq_one_letter_code
_entity_poly.pdbx_strand_id
1 'polypeptide(L)'
;MNEAFAVLILLSFLFLNVWWVPHFVASFFSLLAPAVPISPPLPNDIPVNSPGKVQPSMETSYISAEPDPDAVSAAEYTQMERLLVDMQLKQKLLEEIKMPDFALESQGGSVISSRCSETYSRSAFLTFFGFRLMYPSDGPRTVIQDHPVLQPGKCWAFYGGQGTLLISLSHPVSITHVTLDHVPRYNTPTGHIDSAPKDFEVFGMNNENEAGTLLGRFTYDQNGEPTQTFELPSPSDIHHFVKLRVLTNWGQDEYTCLYRFRVHGKMA
;
A
#
# COMPACT_ATOMS: atom_id res chain seq x y z
N MET A 1 37.44 -11.73 -37.51
CA MET A 1 37.27 -10.27 -37.71
C MET A 1 36.53 -9.64 -36.52
N ASN A 2 36.77 -10.14 -35.29
CA ASN A 2 35.96 -9.80 -34.10
C ASN A 2 36.81 -9.24 -32.95
N GLU A 3 38.06 -9.69 -32.81
CA GLU A 3 38.96 -9.20 -31.75
C GLU A 3 39.39 -7.74 -31.95
N ALA A 4 39.69 -7.33 -33.18
CA ALA A 4 40.10 -5.96 -33.49
C ALA A 4 38.94 -4.95 -33.26
N PHE A 5 37.69 -5.39 -33.43
CA PHE A 5 36.51 -4.55 -33.24
C PHE A 5 36.20 -4.35 -31.76
N ALA A 6 36.38 -5.39 -30.94
CA ALA A 6 36.23 -5.31 -29.49
C ALA A 6 37.28 -4.36 -28.86
N VAL A 7 38.52 -4.38 -29.34
CA VAL A 7 39.58 -3.47 -28.88
C VAL A 7 39.27 -2.03 -29.26
N LEU A 8 38.77 -1.78 -30.47
CA LEU A 8 38.36 -0.44 -30.91
C LEU A 8 37.19 0.12 -30.07
N ILE A 9 36.21 -0.72 -29.71
CA ILE A 9 35.10 -0.32 -28.85
C ILE A 9 35.60 0.01 -27.43
N LEU A 10 36.46 -0.83 -26.84
CA LEU A 10 37.04 -0.59 -25.51
C LEU A 10 37.88 0.69 -25.47
N LEU A 11 38.70 0.93 -26.50
CA LEU A 11 39.48 2.16 -26.62
C LEU A 11 38.59 3.39 -26.81
N SER A 12 37.49 3.28 -27.57
CA SER A 12 36.52 4.38 -27.71
C SER A 12 35.80 4.69 -26.39
N PHE A 13 35.41 3.67 -25.62
CA PHE A 13 34.81 3.84 -24.30
C PHE A 13 35.77 4.47 -23.30
N LEU A 14 37.04 4.07 -23.32
CA LEU A 14 38.07 4.67 -22.47
C LEU A 14 38.35 6.14 -22.85
N PHE A 15 38.39 6.47 -24.14
CA PHE A 15 38.52 7.86 -24.59
C PHE A 15 37.33 8.74 -24.18
N LEU A 16 36.10 8.23 -24.31
CA LEU A 16 34.89 8.92 -23.86
C LEU A 16 34.88 9.13 -22.33
N ASN A 17 35.30 8.14 -21.54
CA ASN A 17 35.32 8.26 -20.09
C ASN A 17 36.46 9.15 -19.56
N VAL A 18 37.60 9.23 -20.23
CA VAL A 18 38.74 10.02 -19.76
C VAL A 18 38.68 11.48 -20.21
N TRP A 19 38.04 11.81 -21.34
CA TRP A 19 37.98 13.19 -21.85
C TRP A 19 36.63 13.90 -21.64
N TRP A 20 35.50 13.19 -21.58
CA TRP A 20 34.19 13.85 -21.37
C TRP A 20 33.73 13.91 -19.92
N VAL A 21 34.09 12.92 -19.10
CA VAL A 21 33.70 12.90 -17.67
C VAL A 21 34.31 14.07 -16.89
N PRO A 22 35.58 14.49 -17.09
CA PRO A 22 36.11 15.66 -16.39
C PRO A 22 35.40 16.97 -16.75
N HIS A 23 34.94 17.12 -18.00
CA HIS A 23 34.20 18.31 -18.43
C HIS A 23 32.76 18.36 -17.90
N PHE A 24 32.11 17.20 -17.73
CA PHE A 24 30.74 17.14 -17.21
C PHE A 24 30.68 17.23 -15.68
N VAL A 25 31.67 16.65 -14.98
CA VAL A 25 31.75 16.68 -13.51
C VAL A 25 32.08 18.09 -12.99
N ALA A 26 32.86 18.89 -13.73
CA ALA A 26 33.13 20.28 -13.38
C ALA A 26 31.88 21.19 -13.40
N SER A 27 30.85 20.86 -14.19
CA SER A 27 29.58 21.61 -14.20
C SER A 27 28.57 21.16 -13.14
N PHE A 28 28.69 19.93 -12.62
CA PHE A 28 27.79 19.41 -11.59
C PHE A 28 28.12 19.88 -10.17
N PHE A 29 29.39 20.19 -9.88
CA PHE A 29 29.78 20.67 -8.54
C PHE A 29 29.46 22.15 -8.28
N SER A 30 29.07 22.94 -9.28
CA SER A 30 28.53 24.30 -9.06
C SER A 30 27.06 24.33 -8.63
N LEU A 31 26.35 23.18 -8.63
CA LEU A 31 24.94 23.06 -8.24
C LEU A 31 24.72 22.46 -6.84
N LEU A 32 25.79 22.09 -6.13
CA LEU A 32 25.73 21.56 -4.75
C LEU A 32 26.37 22.49 -3.71
N ALA A 33 26.31 23.81 -3.92
CA ALA A 33 26.49 24.73 -2.81
C ALA A 33 25.28 24.58 -1.86
N PRO A 34 25.47 24.32 -0.55
CA PRO A 34 24.37 24.24 0.39
C PRO A 34 23.66 25.60 0.43
N ALA A 35 22.34 25.58 0.26
CA ALA A 35 21.51 26.75 0.49
C ALA A 35 21.68 27.20 1.95
N VAL A 36 22.16 28.44 2.14
CA VAL A 36 22.12 29.11 3.45
C VAL A 36 20.63 29.24 3.84
N PRO A 37 20.22 28.79 5.04
CA PRO A 37 18.85 28.98 5.49
C PRO A 37 18.60 30.48 5.73
N ILE A 38 17.72 31.06 4.90
CA ILE A 38 17.20 32.41 5.12
C ILE A 38 16.16 32.29 6.24
N SER A 39 16.52 32.73 7.45
CA SER A 39 15.55 32.97 8.51
C SER A 39 14.56 34.07 8.09
N PRO A 40 13.24 33.91 8.29
CA PRO A 40 12.30 34.99 8.06
C PRO A 40 12.54 36.14 9.06
N PRO A 41 12.44 37.41 8.64
CA PRO A 41 12.57 38.53 9.56
C PRO A 41 11.35 38.59 10.49
N LEU A 42 11.61 38.96 11.75
CA LEU A 42 10.57 39.32 12.72
C LEU A 42 9.63 40.38 12.14
N PRO A 43 8.31 40.33 12.42
CA PRO A 43 7.44 41.47 12.17
C PRO A 43 7.91 42.65 13.03
N ASN A 44 8.34 43.73 12.37
CA ASN A 44 8.60 45.00 13.04
C ASN A 44 7.30 45.59 13.56
N ASP A 45 7.38 46.02 14.82
CA ASP A 45 6.41 46.87 15.50
C ASP A 45 6.12 48.14 14.69
N ILE A 46 4.83 48.48 14.57
CA ILE A 46 4.31 49.74 14.02
C ILE A 46 3.27 50.27 15.03
N PRO A 47 3.25 51.58 15.35
CA PRO A 47 3.86 52.13 16.53
C PRO A 47 2.81 52.46 17.61
N VAL A 48 3.28 52.61 18.85
CA VAL A 48 2.52 53.29 19.91
C VAL A 48 2.32 54.75 19.49
N ASN A 49 1.07 55.15 19.25
CA ASN A 49 0.68 56.54 19.13
C ASN A 49 -0.21 56.92 20.32
N SER A 50 0.09 58.06 20.92
CA SER A 50 -0.71 58.72 21.96
C SER A 50 -0.37 60.21 21.92
N PRO A 51 -1.23 61.10 22.45
CA PRO A 51 -2.67 61.22 22.24
C PRO A 51 -3.02 62.59 21.61
N GLY A 52 -4.13 62.69 20.87
CA GLY A 52 -4.50 63.95 20.19
C GLY A 52 -5.98 64.07 19.82
N LYS A 53 -6.82 64.36 20.82
CA LYS A 53 -8.01 65.26 20.85
C LYS A 53 -8.91 65.42 19.58
N VAL A 54 -10.09 64.78 19.63
CA VAL A 54 -11.51 65.26 19.40
C VAL A 54 -11.78 66.15 18.16
N GLN A 55 -12.72 65.84 17.22
CA GLN A 55 -14.21 66.04 17.25
C GLN A 55 -14.87 65.64 15.88
N PRO A 56 -16.21 65.69 15.64
CA PRO A 56 -17.22 64.66 15.88
C PRO A 56 -17.97 64.10 14.62
N SER A 57 -18.75 63.03 14.88
CA SER A 57 -20.04 62.60 14.28
C SER A 57 -20.15 62.14 12.81
N MET A 58 -20.50 60.87 12.63
CA MET A 58 -21.74 60.44 11.93
C MET A 58 -22.08 59.00 12.36
N GLU A 59 -23.23 58.83 13.00
CA GLU A 59 -23.82 57.53 13.30
C GLU A 59 -24.14 56.79 11.99
N THR A 60 -23.62 55.56 11.86
CA THR A 60 -24.25 54.55 11.01
C THR A 60 -24.59 53.39 11.91
N SER A 61 -25.88 53.19 12.13
CA SER A 61 -26.46 52.13 12.95
C SER A 61 -26.06 50.76 12.38
N TYR A 62 -25.21 50.03 13.10
CA TYR A 62 -24.99 48.61 12.85
C TYR A 62 -26.21 47.86 13.37
N ILE A 63 -27.10 47.46 12.47
CA ILE A 63 -28.08 46.41 12.76
C ILE A 63 -27.33 45.10 12.51
N SER A 64 -26.86 44.47 13.59
CA SER A 64 -26.43 43.07 13.57
C SER A 64 -27.68 42.22 13.30
N ALA A 65 -27.79 41.65 12.11
CA ALA A 65 -28.76 40.59 11.89
C ALA A 65 -28.35 39.41 12.79
N GLU A 66 -29.18 39.09 13.77
CA GLU A 66 -29.02 37.86 14.55
C GLU A 66 -29.07 36.68 13.56
N PRO A 67 -28.13 35.71 13.65
CA PRO A 67 -28.16 34.55 12.79
C PRO A 67 -29.46 33.78 13.01
N ASP A 68 -30.11 33.41 11.90
CA ASP A 68 -31.34 32.62 11.90
C ASP A 68 -31.16 31.38 12.81
N PRO A 69 -31.97 31.23 13.88
CA PRO A 69 -31.85 30.11 14.83
C PRO A 69 -31.95 28.75 14.14
N ASP A 70 -32.67 28.66 13.01
CA ASP A 70 -32.78 27.44 12.22
C ASP A 70 -31.44 27.08 11.54
N ALA A 71 -30.66 28.09 11.10
CA ALA A 71 -29.36 27.90 10.48
C ALA A 71 -28.28 27.48 11.50
N VAL A 72 -28.35 27.98 12.74
CA VAL A 72 -27.45 27.58 13.84
C VAL A 72 -27.71 26.12 14.21
N SER A 73 -28.98 25.74 14.35
CA SER A 73 -29.34 24.35 14.65
C SER A 73 -28.88 23.39 13.55
N ALA A 74 -29.09 23.73 12.27
CA ALA A 74 -28.65 22.91 11.14
C ALA A 74 -27.12 22.74 11.09
N ALA A 75 -26.35 23.78 11.45
CA ALA A 75 -24.90 23.71 11.55
C ALA A 75 -24.43 22.79 12.68
N GLU A 76 -25.08 22.85 13.85
CA GLU A 76 -24.80 21.96 14.99
C GLU A 76 -25.13 20.49 14.66
N TYR A 77 -26.26 20.21 14.01
CA TYR A 77 -26.60 18.86 13.54
C TYR A 77 -25.57 18.34 12.53
N THR A 78 -25.18 19.16 11.55
CA THR A 78 -24.15 18.80 10.55
C THR A 78 -22.80 18.54 11.21
N GLN A 79 -22.43 19.33 12.22
CA GLN A 79 -21.20 19.13 12.99
C GLN A 79 -21.25 17.83 13.80
N MET A 80 -22.38 17.54 14.43
CA MET A 80 -22.60 16.29 15.16
C MET A 80 -22.49 15.07 14.24
N GLU A 81 -23.11 15.10 13.06
CA GLU A 81 -23.02 14.03 12.07
C GLU A 81 -21.57 13.78 11.62
N ARG A 82 -20.82 14.85 11.31
CA ARG A 82 -19.40 14.71 10.94
C ARG A 82 -18.56 14.10 12.06
N LEU A 83 -18.83 14.48 13.31
CA LEU A 83 -18.11 13.97 14.47
C LEU A 83 -18.42 12.48 14.70
N LEU A 84 -19.68 12.07 14.52
CA LEU A 84 -20.06 10.65 14.57
C LEU A 84 -19.35 9.83 13.49
N VAL A 85 -19.28 10.34 12.26
CA VAL A 85 -18.55 9.68 11.17
C VAL A 85 -17.05 9.58 11.47
N ASP A 86 -16.42 10.64 11.99
CA ASP A 86 -15.00 10.61 12.38
C ASP A 86 -14.73 9.61 13.51
N MET A 87 -15.62 9.54 14.51
CA MET A 87 -15.52 8.56 15.60
C MET A 87 -15.65 7.12 15.08
N GLN A 88 -16.61 6.87 14.18
CA GLN A 88 -16.78 5.55 13.55
C GLN A 88 -15.55 5.16 12.73
N LEU A 89 -15.00 6.08 11.95
CA LEU A 89 -13.77 5.86 11.19
C LEU A 89 -12.60 5.53 12.11
N LYS A 90 -12.40 6.30 13.19
CA LYS A 90 -11.36 6.03 14.19
C LYS A 90 -11.53 4.67 14.85
N GLN A 91 -12.76 4.27 15.18
CA GLN A 91 -13.02 2.94 15.74
C GLN A 91 -12.65 1.84 14.75
N LYS A 92 -13.07 1.95 13.48
CA LYS A 92 -12.72 0.99 12.42
C LYS A 92 -11.21 0.87 12.23
N LEU A 93 -10.50 2.00 12.18
CA LEU A 93 -9.04 2.03 12.07
C LEU A 93 -8.35 1.41 13.28
N LEU A 94 -8.85 1.69 14.50
CA LEU A 94 -8.33 1.09 15.72
C LEU A 94 -8.54 -0.41 15.77
N GLU A 95 -9.67 -0.92 15.28
CA GLU A 95 -9.92 -2.36 15.17
C GLU A 95 -8.96 -3.03 14.19
N GLU A 96 -8.69 -2.39 13.05
CA GLU A 96 -7.70 -2.88 12.09
C GLU A 96 -6.27 -2.93 12.68
N ILE A 97 -5.90 -1.95 13.51
CA ILE A 97 -4.59 -1.90 14.18
C ILE A 97 -4.48 -2.92 15.33
N LYS A 98 -5.59 -3.32 15.96
CA LYS A 98 -5.58 -4.19 17.15
C LYS A 98 -5.03 -5.60 16.90
N MET A 99 -5.00 -6.06 15.64
CA MET A 99 -4.55 -7.40 15.30
C MET A 99 -3.17 -7.35 14.63
N PRO A 100 -2.08 -7.75 15.32
CA PRO A 100 -0.74 -7.76 14.71
C PRO A 100 -0.71 -8.72 13.50
N ASP A 101 0.00 -8.31 12.46
CA ASP A 101 0.19 -9.09 11.23
C ASP A 101 1.54 -9.82 11.27
N PHE A 102 1.49 -11.13 11.54
CA PHE A 102 2.66 -12.00 11.58
C PHE A 102 3.15 -12.45 10.21
N ALA A 103 2.37 -12.23 9.15
CA ALA A 103 2.80 -12.48 7.78
C ALA A 103 3.61 -11.31 7.21
N LEU A 104 3.53 -10.12 7.81
CA LEU A 104 4.11 -8.88 7.27
C LEU A 104 5.62 -8.99 7.05
N GLU A 105 6.05 -8.66 5.83
CA GLU A 105 7.45 -8.78 5.41
C GLU A 105 8.39 -7.88 6.21
N SER A 106 7.99 -6.63 6.47
CA SER A 106 8.80 -5.69 7.25
C SER A 106 8.95 -6.09 8.72
N GLN A 107 8.11 -7.00 9.22
CA GLN A 107 8.21 -7.58 10.57
C GLN A 107 8.92 -8.95 10.58
N GLY A 108 9.48 -9.39 9.44
CA GLY A 108 10.23 -10.64 9.34
C GLY A 108 9.44 -11.82 8.76
N GLY A 109 8.18 -11.62 8.38
CA GLY A 109 7.47 -12.59 7.54
C GLY A 109 8.16 -12.75 6.18
N SER A 110 8.09 -13.92 5.58
CA SER A 110 8.72 -14.14 4.27
C SER A 110 7.97 -15.16 3.43
N VAL A 111 8.01 -14.99 2.11
CA VAL A 111 7.38 -15.91 1.17
C VAL A 111 8.33 -17.02 0.74
N ILE A 112 7.90 -18.26 0.86
CA ILE A 112 8.61 -19.43 0.36
C ILE A 112 8.28 -19.61 -1.13
N SER A 113 9.03 -18.92 -1.98
CA SER A 113 8.72 -18.80 -3.42
C SER A 113 8.74 -20.15 -4.16
N SER A 114 9.57 -21.11 -3.74
CA SER A 114 9.65 -22.47 -4.30
C SER A 114 8.36 -23.30 -4.14
N ARG A 115 7.48 -22.89 -3.22
CA ARG A 115 6.23 -23.58 -2.86
C ARG A 115 4.98 -22.76 -3.22
N CYS A 116 5.18 -21.67 -3.95
CA CYS A 116 4.11 -20.84 -4.47
C CYS A 116 3.75 -21.23 -5.91
N SER A 117 2.53 -20.92 -6.34
CA SER A 117 2.14 -21.02 -7.74
C SER A 117 3.02 -20.15 -8.63
N GLU A 118 3.12 -20.50 -9.91
CA GLU A 118 3.86 -19.68 -10.87
C GLU A 118 3.17 -18.32 -11.06
N THR A 119 3.98 -17.26 -11.03
CA THR A 119 3.49 -15.90 -11.27
C THR A 119 3.01 -15.76 -12.71
N TYR A 120 1.77 -15.29 -12.86
CA TYR A 120 1.20 -14.88 -14.14
C TYR A 120 1.85 -13.57 -14.57
N SER A 121 2.55 -13.60 -15.71
CA SER A 121 3.21 -12.43 -16.28
C SER A 121 2.67 -12.16 -17.67
N ARG A 122 1.90 -11.07 -17.82
CA ARG A 122 1.66 -10.52 -19.17
C ARG A 122 2.93 -9.83 -19.61
N SER A 123 3.41 -10.18 -20.80
CA SER A 123 4.54 -9.51 -21.46
C SER A 123 4.23 -8.03 -21.70
N ALA A 124 4.36 -7.21 -20.67
CA ALA A 124 4.46 -5.77 -20.79
C ALA A 124 5.92 -5.48 -21.13
N PHE A 125 6.16 -4.93 -22.31
CA PHE A 125 7.50 -4.54 -22.71
C PHE A 125 7.55 -3.06 -23.02
N LEU A 126 8.61 -2.41 -22.54
CA LEU A 126 8.98 -1.07 -22.93
C LEU A 126 10.03 -1.16 -24.03
N THR A 127 9.82 -0.41 -25.11
CA THR A 127 10.85 -0.26 -26.14
C THR A 127 11.68 0.99 -25.83
N PHE A 128 12.96 0.80 -25.51
CA PHE A 128 13.90 1.89 -25.27
C PHE A 128 15.08 1.73 -26.24
N PHE A 129 15.30 2.73 -27.11
CA PHE A 129 16.32 2.69 -28.18
C PHE A 129 16.30 1.41 -29.04
N GLY A 130 15.12 0.86 -29.33
CA GLY A 130 14.97 -0.37 -30.12
C GLY A 130 15.17 -1.68 -29.35
N PHE A 131 15.51 -1.63 -28.06
CA PHE A 131 15.56 -2.80 -27.18
C PHE A 131 14.24 -2.99 -26.46
N ARG A 132 13.77 -4.25 -26.42
CA ARG A 132 12.56 -4.66 -25.69
C ARG A 132 12.94 -5.00 -24.24
N LEU A 133 12.68 -4.09 -23.31
CA LEU A 133 12.80 -4.34 -21.87
C LEU A 133 11.48 -4.92 -21.35
N MET A 134 11.51 -6.11 -20.76
CA MET A 134 10.34 -6.66 -20.07
C MET A 134 10.11 -5.92 -18.76
N TYR A 135 8.86 -5.57 -18.49
CA TYR A 135 8.45 -5.06 -17.19
C TYR A 135 8.30 -6.24 -16.23
N PRO A 136 8.96 -6.22 -15.06
CA PRO A 136 8.82 -7.29 -14.09
C PRO A 136 7.37 -7.31 -13.56
N SER A 137 6.78 -8.50 -13.50
CA SER A 137 5.48 -8.68 -12.86
C SER A 137 5.66 -8.74 -11.34
N ASP A 138 4.65 -8.25 -10.61
CA ASP A 138 4.63 -8.30 -9.15
C ASP A 138 4.61 -9.77 -8.69
N GLY A 139 5.58 -10.15 -7.85
CA GLY A 139 5.74 -11.51 -7.34
C GLY A 139 4.95 -11.78 -6.06
N PRO A 140 4.99 -13.01 -5.52
CA PRO A 140 4.18 -13.39 -4.36
C PRO A 140 4.56 -12.63 -3.08
N ARG A 141 5.76 -12.05 -3.01
CA ARG A 141 6.18 -11.16 -1.91
C ARG A 141 5.28 -9.94 -1.77
N THR A 142 4.72 -9.44 -2.86
CA THR A 142 3.81 -8.27 -2.85
C THR A 142 2.60 -8.48 -1.94
N VAL A 143 2.15 -9.72 -1.74
CA VAL A 143 0.98 -10.08 -0.92
C VAL A 143 1.20 -9.84 0.57
N ILE A 144 2.44 -9.87 1.05
CA ILE A 144 2.79 -9.67 2.47
C ILE A 144 3.51 -8.35 2.72
N GLN A 145 3.52 -7.46 1.73
CA GLN A 145 4.08 -6.12 1.87
C GLN A 145 3.03 -5.14 2.39
N ASP A 146 3.51 -4.08 3.03
CA ASP A 146 2.62 -3.04 3.54
C ASP A 146 2.21 -2.09 2.41
N HIS A 147 0.90 -2.03 2.15
CA HIS A 147 0.30 -1.13 1.17
C HIS A 147 -0.80 -0.33 1.87
N PRO A 148 -0.54 0.94 2.25
CA PRO A 148 -1.54 1.78 2.91
C PRO A 148 -2.79 2.02 2.07
N VAL A 149 -2.66 1.90 0.74
CA VAL A 149 -3.75 2.03 -0.23
C VAL A 149 -3.63 0.90 -1.24
N LEU A 150 -4.71 0.15 -1.43
CA LEU A 150 -4.80 -0.92 -2.44
C LEU A 150 -4.92 -0.30 -3.84
N GLN A 151 -3.79 -0.19 -4.54
CA GLN A 151 -3.73 0.39 -5.89
C GLN A 151 -4.05 -0.66 -6.97
N PRO A 152 -4.96 -0.38 -7.92
CA PRO A 152 -5.23 -1.28 -9.05
C PRO A 152 -3.94 -1.74 -9.75
N GLY A 153 -3.80 -3.06 -9.95
CA GLY A 153 -2.62 -3.67 -10.59
C GLY A 153 -1.43 -3.94 -9.66
N LYS A 154 -1.43 -3.48 -8.40
CA LYS A 154 -0.43 -3.84 -7.38
C LYS A 154 -0.82 -5.09 -6.61
N CYS A 155 -0.84 -6.22 -7.31
CA CYS A 155 -1.20 -7.52 -6.76
C CYS A 155 -0.35 -8.62 -7.39
N TRP A 156 -0.18 -9.73 -6.67
CA TRP A 156 0.43 -10.93 -7.23
C TRP A 156 -0.62 -11.72 -8.01
N ALA A 157 -0.38 -11.92 -9.30
CA ALA A 157 -1.23 -12.75 -10.15
C ALA A 157 -0.62 -14.15 -10.32
N PHE A 158 -1.46 -15.19 -10.27
CA PHE A 158 -1.10 -16.56 -10.66
C PHE A 158 -2.07 -17.09 -11.73
N TYR A 159 -1.65 -18.08 -12.51
CA TYR A 159 -2.44 -18.65 -13.61
C TYR A 159 -3.71 -19.35 -13.12
N GLY A 160 -4.84 -19.09 -13.79
CA GLY A 160 -6.14 -19.72 -13.55
C GLY A 160 -6.81 -19.30 -12.23
N GLY A 161 -7.81 -20.10 -11.82
CA GLY A 161 -8.60 -19.87 -10.61
C GLY A 161 -8.05 -20.52 -9.34
N GLN A 162 -6.97 -21.29 -9.42
CA GLN A 162 -6.39 -22.07 -8.31
C GLN A 162 -4.93 -21.72 -8.10
N GLY A 163 -4.55 -21.47 -6.85
CA GLY A 163 -3.20 -21.04 -6.51
C GLY A 163 -2.80 -21.34 -5.08
N THR A 164 -1.50 -21.41 -4.83
CA THR A 164 -0.93 -21.65 -3.49
C THR A 164 0.10 -20.58 -3.15
N LEU A 165 0.03 -20.07 -1.92
CA LEU A 165 0.99 -19.14 -1.32
C LEU A 165 1.46 -19.71 0.01
N LEU A 166 2.76 -19.88 0.19
CA LEU A 166 3.36 -20.34 1.45
C LEU A 166 4.18 -19.21 2.08
N ILE A 167 3.87 -18.90 3.34
CA ILE A 167 4.50 -17.82 4.11
C ILE A 167 5.12 -18.41 5.37
N SER A 168 6.39 -18.10 5.62
CA SER A 168 7.01 -18.21 6.93
C SER A 168 6.58 -17.02 7.77
N LEU A 169 5.96 -17.28 8.91
CA LEU A 169 5.55 -16.23 9.84
C LEU A 169 6.77 -15.62 10.52
N SER A 170 6.66 -14.37 10.96
CA SER A 170 7.73 -13.70 11.72
C SER A 170 8.01 -14.38 13.06
N HIS A 171 6.99 -14.98 13.67
CA HIS A 171 7.06 -15.68 14.95
C HIS A 171 6.18 -16.93 14.94
N PRO A 172 6.48 -17.93 15.78
CA PRO A 172 5.58 -19.06 16.01
C PRO A 172 4.29 -18.56 16.67
N VAL A 173 3.15 -18.78 16.01
CA VAL A 173 1.87 -18.15 16.38
C VAL A 173 0.76 -19.20 16.39
N SER A 174 -0.09 -19.14 17.41
CA SER A 174 -1.41 -19.76 17.37
C SER A 174 -2.36 -18.85 16.60
N ILE A 175 -2.64 -19.23 15.35
CA ILE A 175 -3.38 -18.38 14.40
C ILE A 175 -4.86 -18.37 14.79
N THR A 176 -5.42 -17.16 14.94
CA THR A 176 -6.84 -16.97 15.29
C THR A 176 -7.64 -16.38 14.14
N HIS A 177 -7.05 -15.47 13.36
CA HIS A 177 -7.71 -14.83 12.24
C HIS A 177 -6.77 -14.70 11.06
N VAL A 178 -7.35 -14.62 9.88
CA VAL A 178 -6.67 -14.21 8.65
C VAL A 178 -7.43 -13.06 8.02
N THR A 179 -6.73 -12.15 7.38
CA THR A 179 -7.36 -11.05 6.64
C THR A 179 -6.94 -11.10 5.18
N LEU A 180 -7.91 -10.97 4.29
CA LEU A 180 -7.70 -10.93 2.85
C LEU A 180 -8.24 -9.61 2.32
N ASP A 181 -7.37 -8.88 1.63
CA ASP A 181 -7.70 -7.60 1.01
C ASP A 181 -7.81 -7.77 -0.50
N HIS A 182 -8.70 -7.00 -1.11
CA HIS A 182 -8.75 -6.81 -2.56
C HIS A 182 -9.12 -5.36 -2.88
N VAL A 183 -8.75 -4.88 -4.08
CA VAL A 183 -9.14 -3.54 -4.53
C VAL A 183 -10.66 -3.38 -4.53
N PRO A 184 -11.22 -2.26 -4.04
CA PRO A 184 -12.65 -2.01 -4.11
C PRO A 184 -13.12 -1.88 -5.56
N ARG A 185 -14.37 -2.33 -5.82
CA ARG A 185 -14.99 -2.27 -7.16
C ARG A 185 -14.97 -0.88 -7.77
N TYR A 186 -15.24 0.16 -6.98
CA TYR A 186 -15.25 1.55 -7.44
C TYR A 186 -13.87 2.08 -7.87
N ASN A 187 -12.78 1.42 -7.48
CA ASN A 187 -11.41 1.74 -7.93
C ASN A 187 -10.98 0.93 -9.16
N THR A 188 -11.85 0.08 -9.72
CA THR A 188 -11.55 -0.69 -10.92
C THR A 188 -12.13 -0.02 -12.17
N PRO A 189 -11.44 -0.04 -13.33
CA PRO A 189 -11.94 0.57 -14.56
C PRO A 189 -13.28 0.00 -15.06
N THR A 190 -13.54 -1.27 -14.78
CA THR A 190 -14.75 -1.98 -15.21
C THR A 190 -15.85 -2.00 -14.16
N GLY A 191 -15.56 -1.63 -12.91
CA GLY A 191 -16.48 -1.81 -11.78
C GLY A 191 -16.62 -3.27 -11.30
N HIS A 192 -15.76 -4.16 -11.81
CA HIS A 192 -15.77 -5.60 -11.55
C HIS A 192 -14.43 -6.07 -10.98
N ILE A 193 -14.47 -7.09 -10.13
CA ILE A 193 -13.29 -7.70 -9.48
C ILE A 193 -13.28 -9.21 -9.72
N ASP A 194 -13.57 -9.65 -10.94
CA ASP A 194 -13.73 -11.08 -11.29
C ASP A 194 -12.44 -11.90 -11.03
N SER A 195 -11.28 -11.23 -11.00
CA SER A 195 -9.99 -11.84 -10.64
C SER A 195 -9.75 -11.98 -9.14
N ALA A 196 -10.67 -11.50 -8.29
CA ALA A 196 -10.55 -11.66 -6.85
C ALA A 196 -10.66 -13.15 -6.47
N PRO A 197 -9.91 -13.61 -5.47
CA PRO A 197 -10.10 -14.95 -4.92
C PRO A 197 -11.53 -15.08 -4.39
N LYS A 198 -12.13 -16.27 -4.54
CA LYS A 198 -13.45 -16.57 -4.02
C LYS A 198 -13.34 -17.58 -2.88
N ASP A 199 -13.29 -18.87 -3.19
CA ASP A 199 -13.19 -19.91 -2.16
C ASP A 199 -11.71 -20.20 -1.88
N PHE A 200 -11.33 -20.23 -0.60
CA PHE A 200 -9.95 -20.48 -0.20
C PHE A 200 -9.86 -21.26 1.11
N GLU A 201 -8.68 -21.83 1.34
CA GLU A 201 -8.36 -22.63 2.52
C GLU A 201 -7.07 -22.14 3.15
N VAL A 202 -6.98 -22.24 4.46
CA VAL A 202 -5.80 -21.86 5.23
C VAL A 202 -5.28 -23.08 5.98
N PHE A 203 -3.99 -23.34 5.87
CA PHE A 203 -3.31 -24.42 6.58
C PHE A 203 -2.19 -23.87 7.46
N GLY A 204 -2.03 -24.44 8.64
CA GLY A 204 -0.92 -24.19 9.56
C GLY A 204 0.12 -25.30 9.45
N MET A 205 1.41 -24.94 9.50
CA MET A 205 2.51 -25.91 9.35
C MET A 205 3.67 -25.56 10.29
N ASN A 206 4.40 -26.59 10.73
CA ASN A 206 5.58 -26.42 11.57
C ASN A 206 6.88 -26.52 10.75
N ASN A 207 6.82 -27.18 9.60
CA ASN A 207 7.92 -27.29 8.66
C ASN A 207 7.43 -26.99 7.23
N GLU A 208 8.28 -26.37 6.42
CA GLU A 208 8.02 -25.98 5.02
C GLU A 208 7.56 -27.17 4.14
N ASN A 209 8.08 -28.37 4.43
CA ASN A 209 7.87 -29.57 3.62
C ASN A 209 6.60 -30.35 3.96
N GLU A 210 5.90 -30.01 5.03
CA GLU A 210 4.69 -30.73 5.47
C GLU A 210 3.48 -30.42 4.57
N ALA A 211 2.43 -31.24 4.66
CA ALA A 211 1.16 -30.93 4.00
C ALA A 211 0.38 -29.82 4.73
N GLY A 212 0.60 -29.67 6.04
CA GLY A 212 -0.11 -28.73 6.91
C GLY A 212 -1.45 -29.26 7.44
N THR A 213 -1.87 -28.70 8.57
CA THR A 213 -3.18 -28.94 9.17
C THR A 213 -4.17 -27.90 8.65
N LEU A 214 -5.35 -28.34 8.18
CA LEU A 214 -6.40 -27.41 7.74
C LEU A 214 -6.92 -26.63 8.95
N LEU A 215 -6.79 -25.31 8.90
CA LEU A 215 -7.27 -24.41 9.95
C LEU A 215 -8.67 -23.89 9.64
N GLY A 216 -9.01 -23.69 8.36
CA GLY A 216 -10.31 -23.18 7.97
C GLY A 216 -10.53 -23.12 6.46
N ARG A 217 -11.80 -23.01 6.07
CA ARG A 217 -12.26 -22.80 4.69
C ARG A 217 -13.20 -21.61 4.67
N PHE A 218 -12.99 -20.70 3.73
CA PHE A 218 -13.66 -19.41 3.68
C PHE A 218 -14.00 -19.02 2.24
N THR A 219 -14.90 -18.05 2.12
CA THR A 219 -15.26 -17.43 0.85
C THR A 219 -15.13 -15.92 0.98
N TYR A 220 -14.30 -15.31 0.15
CA TYR A 220 -14.20 -13.85 0.03
C TYR A 220 -15.37 -13.32 -0.77
N ASP A 221 -16.16 -12.40 -0.19
CA ASP A 221 -17.35 -11.84 -0.84
C ASP A 221 -17.00 -10.62 -1.70
N GLN A 222 -17.14 -10.74 -3.02
CA GLN A 222 -16.90 -9.61 -3.93
C GLN A 222 -17.84 -8.41 -3.75
N ASN A 223 -18.99 -8.59 -3.07
CA ASN A 223 -19.93 -7.53 -2.76
C ASN A 223 -19.79 -6.97 -1.34
N GLY A 224 -18.91 -7.56 -0.54
CA GLY A 224 -18.61 -7.12 0.83
C GLY A 224 -17.60 -5.98 0.88
N GLU A 225 -17.07 -5.74 2.08
CA GLU A 225 -15.98 -4.77 2.27
C GLU A 225 -14.70 -5.23 1.55
N PRO A 226 -13.85 -4.30 1.06
CA PRO A 226 -12.61 -4.66 0.36
C PRO A 226 -11.64 -5.49 1.21
N THR A 227 -11.63 -5.22 2.52
CA THR A 227 -10.87 -5.92 3.55
C THR A 227 -11.79 -6.83 4.33
N GLN A 228 -11.50 -8.14 4.33
CA GLN A 228 -12.32 -9.15 5.01
C GLN A 228 -11.46 -9.99 5.94
N THR A 229 -11.84 -10.02 7.22
CA THR A 229 -11.19 -10.83 8.25
C THR A 229 -12.04 -12.06 8.56
N PHE A 230 -11.39 -13.21 8.64
CA PHE A 230 -12.00 -14.51 8.83
C PHE A 230 -11.46 -15.14 10.12
N GLU A 231 -12.37 -15.52 11.02
CA GLU A 231 -12.05 -16.20 12.28
C GLU A 231 -11.87 -17.71 12.05
N LEU A 232 -10.83 -18.29 12.63
CA LEU A 232 -10.52 -19.71 12.52
C LEU A 232 -11.29 -20.53 13.58
N PRO A 233 -11.92 -21.67 13.19
CA PRO A 233 -12.70 -22.52 14.11
C PRO A 233 -11.94 -23.13 15.29
N SER A 234 -10.60 -23.28 15.24
CA SER A 234 -9.83 -24.00 16.27
C SER A 234 -8.38 -23.48 16.41
N PRO A 235 -8.16 -22.42 17.19
CA PRO A 235 -6.82 -21.88 17.47
C PRO A 235 -6.18 -22.61 18.65
N SER A 236 -5.50 -23.74 18.41
CA SER A 236 -4.78 -24.44 19.50
C SER A 236 -3.32 -24.70 19.16
N ASP A 237 -3.03 -25.08 17.92
CA ASP A 237 -1.66 -25.42 17.55
C ASP A 237 -0.85 -24.16 17.21
N ILE A 238 0.41 -24.17 17.60
CA ILE A 238 1.40 -23.16 17.21
C ILE A 238 1.91 -23.54 15.82
N HIS A 239 2.01 -22.55 14.93
CA HIS A 239 2.52 -22.74 13.57
C HIS A 239 3.65 -21.75 13.26
N HIS A 240 4.62 -22.22 12.49
CA HIS A 240 5.74 -21.41 11.98
C HIS A 240 5.47 -20.93 10.54
N PHE A 241 4.66 -21.68 9.81
CA PHE A 241 4.29 -21.39 8.43
C PHE A 241 2.79 -21.42 8.27
N VAL A 242 2.31 -20.63 7.32
CA VAL A 242 0.91 -20.58 6.91
C VAL A 242 0.85 -20.75 5.40
N LYS A 243 -0.07 -21.59 4.94
CA LYS A 243 -0.34 -21.82 3.52
C LYS A 243 -1.75 -21.37 3.18
N LEU A 244 -1.86 -20.42 2.28
CA LEU A 244 -3.11 -20.02 1.65
C LEU A 244 -3.28 -20.81 0.34
N ARG A 245 -4.41 -21.51 0.19
CA ARG A 245 -4.80 -22.22 -1.03
C ARG A 245 -6.08 -21.62 -1.59
N VAL A 246 -5.99 -20.93 -2.72
CA VAL A 246 -7.15 -20.44 -3.46
C VAL A 246 -7.71 -21.57 -4.31
N LEU A 247 -9.01 -21.81 -4.22
CA LEU A 247 -9.74 -22.88 -4.90
C LEU A 247 -10.48 -22.36 -6.15
N THR A 248 -11.03 -21.15 -6.07
CA THR A 248 -11.82 -20.52 -7.13
C THR A 248 -11.62 -19.00 -7.11
N ASN A 249 -11.99 -18.33 -8.20
CA ASN A 249 -12.11 -16.88 -8.28
C ASN A 249 -13.54 -16.47 -8.68
N TRP A 250 -13.78 -15.19 -8.91
CA TRP A 250 -15.10 -14.64 -9.21
C TRP A 250 -15.48 -14.64 -10.70
N GLY A 251 -14.73 -15.34 -11.55
CA GLY A 251 -15.08 -15.54 -12.96
C GLY A 251 -14.02 -15.09 -13.97
N GLN A 252 -12.80 -14.78 -13.52
CA GLN A 252 -11.70 -14.48 -14.44
C GLN A 252 -11.04 -15.77 -14.96
N ASP A 253 -10.95 -15.93 -16.28
CA ASP A 253 -10.52 -17.19 -16.89
C ASP A 253 -9.00 -17.42 -16.83
N GLU A 254 -8.19 -16.36 -16.97
CA GLU A 254 -6.74 -16.49 -17.16
C GLU A 254 -5.92 -16.48 -15.87
N TYR A 255 -6.37 -15.74 -14.85
CA TYR A 255 -5.60 -15.49 -13.64
C TYR A 255 -6.46 -15.12 -12.44
N THR A 256 -5.86 -15.19 -11.26
CA THR A 256 -6.40 -14.67 -10.01
C THR A 256 -5.38 -13.74 -9.38
N CYS A 257 -5.81 -12.61 -8.80
CA CYS A 257 -4.91 -11.62 -8.20
C CYS A 257 -5.09 -11.53 -6.68
N LEU A 258 -3.99 -11.69 -5.95
CA LEU A 258 -3.91 -11.52 -4.50
C LEU A 258 -3.25 -10.20 -4.16
N TYR A 259 -3.97 -9.32 -3.47
CA TYR A 259 -3.48 -8.00 -3.09
C TYR A 259 -2.71 -8.03 -1.78
N ARG A 260 -3.37 -8.42 -0.68
CA ARG A 260 -2.72 -8.56 0.62
C ARG A 260 -3.36 -9.68 1.43
N PHE A 261 -2.51 -10.45 2.11
CA PHE A 261 -2.92 -11.50 3.04
C PHE A 261 -2.19 -11.31 4.36
N ARG A 262 -2.96 -11.20 5.44
CA ARG A 262 -2.47 -10.94 6.80
C ARG A 262 -2.81 -12.11 7.70
N VAL A 263 -1.96 -12.37 8.67
CA VAL A 263 -2.14 -13.47 9.62
C VAL A 263 -2.05 -12.95 11.04
N HIS A 264 -3.09 -13.24 11.83
CA HIS A 264 -3.27 -12.73 13.17
C HIS A 264 -3.39 -13.87 14.17
N GLY A 265 -2.92 -13.65 15.39
CA GLY A 265 -2.93 -14.68 16.41
C GLY A 265 -2.25 -14.27 17.70
N LYS A 266 -1.95 -15.27 18.53
CA LYS A 266 -1.19 -15.10 19.76
C LYS A 266 0.17 -15.76 19.58
N MET A 267 1.23 -15.04 19.92
CA MET A 267 2.58 -15.62 19.96
C MET A 267 2.63 -16.74 21.01
N ALA A 268 3.42 -17.77 20.70
CA ALA A 268 3.77 -18.85 21.63
C ALA A 268 4.52 -18.35 22.87
#